data_AF-A0A2E6CFV4-F1
#
_entry.id   AF-A0A2E6CFV4-F1
#
_cell.length_a   1.000
_cell.length_b   1.000
_cell.length_c   1.000
_cell.angle_alpha   90.00
_cell.angle_beta   90.00
_cell.angle_gamma   90.00
#
_symmetry.space_group_name_H-M   'P 1'
#
loop_
_entity.id
_entity.type
_entity.pdbx_description
1 polymer ?
#
loop_
_entity_poly.entity_id
_entity_poly.type
_entity_poly.pdbx_seq_one_letter_code
_entity_poly.pdbx_strand_id
1 'polypeptide(L)'
;MLKKITLISLLWTASIWAGQTIVQGSGTVSHYSVQRAASSISVDGHLDEYAWERATQINQFERILNNYDAVEWPTHAKMLWDDEYFYFAFTCADEDMWAIYDQEDDKLWEEEVVEVFIDPDGDGRNYLELEVSPTNTVVDLLIYSVEPEFRSSVDWDIEGLKTAVQTYGTVNDNSDRDLGWSVEIAIPWSAMAEDITGGQRPTPGTNWRLNLYRIERKAGRQAKMRINEMNEAAQSTRQAIDDLWEHSDAQPGERSALSPQHQNTLAELEAALQALSNANEQYSEETEYNTWSETFQRGFHHPARFGVVNFAP
;
A
#
# COMPACT_ATOMS: atom_id res chain seq x y z
N MET A 1 -52.65 -16.14 46.80
CA MET A 1 -51.21 -16.23 47.17
C MET A 1 -50.73 -17.59 46.66
N LEU A 2 -49.81 -17.79 45.71
CA LEU A 2 -48.74 -17.03 45.06
C LEU A 2 -48.79 -17.30 43.54
N LYS A 3 -48.50 -16.30 42.69
CA LYS A 3 -48.25 -16.50 41.25
C LYS A 3 -46.85 -17.11 41.06
N LYS A 4 -46.75 -18.18 40.25
CA LYS A 4 -45.46 -18.71 39.77
C LYS A 4 -44.88 -17.69 38.77
N ILE A 5 -43.72 -17.15 39.09
CA ILE A 5 -42.95 -16.28 38.19
C ILE A 5 -41.88 -17.16 37.54
N THR A 6 -41.96 -17.29 36.22
CA THR A 6 -40.98 -17.93 35.36
C THR A 6 -39.74 -17.04 35.30
N LEU A 7 -38.58 -17.55 35.70
CA LEU A 7 -37.30 -16.86 35.58
C LEU A 7 -36.80 -17.05 34.14
N ILE A 8 -36.86 -16.00 33.31
CA ILE A 8 -36.20 -15.95 32.01
C ILE A 8 -34.80 -15.37 32.26
N SER A 9 -33.78 -16.21 32.13
CA SER A 9 -32.38 -15.78 32.12
C SER A 9 -32.08 -15.10 30.79
N LEU A 10 -32.01 -13.77 30.79
CA LEU A 10 -31.42 -13.01 29.69
C LEU A 10 -29.88 -13.17 29.75
N LEU A 11 -29.33 -13.92 28.81
CA LEU A 11 -27.91 -13.88 28.48
C LEU A 11 -27.63 -12.53 27.81
N TRP A 12 -26.88 -11.66 28.49
CA TRP A 12 -26.29 -10.47 27.88
C TRP A 12 -25.07 -10.91 27.06
N THR A 13 -25.23 -11.02 25.74
CA THR A 13 -24.09 -11.04 24.83
C THR A 13 -23.51 -9.63 24.80
N ALA A 14 -22.32 -9.45 25.37
CA ALA A 14 -21.56 -8.23 25.19
C ALA A 14 -21.11 -8.16 23.72
N SER A 15 -21.78 -7.33 22.92
CA SER A 15 -21.27 -6.92 21.63
C SER A 15 -19.98 -6.14 21.87
N ILE A 16 -18.83 -6.73 21.52
CA ILE A 16 -17.56 -6.00 21.47
C ILE A 16 -17.69 -5.06 20.27
N TRP A 17 -18.04 -3.81 20.54
CA TRP A 17 -17.86 -2.75 19.57
C TRP A 17 -16.35 -2.57 19.36
N ALA A 18 -15.91 -2.53 18.10
CA ALA A 18 -14.59 -2.03 17.74
C ALA A 18 -14.53 -0.54 18.12
N GLY A 19 -14.22 -0.28 19.39
CA GLY A 19 -14.10 1.07 19.93
C GLY A 19 -12.75 1.65 19.52
N GLN A 20 -12.78 2.73 18.73
CA GLN A 20 -11.61 3.55 18.46
C GLN A 20 -11.08 4.14 19.79
N THR A 21 -9.93 3.65 20.26
CA THR A 21 -9.23 4.24 21.41
C THR A 21 -8.51 5.50 20.96
N ILE A 22 -8.69 6.60 21.71
CA ILE A 22 -7.95 7.85 21.49
C ILE A 22 -6.51 7.66 21.96
N VAL A 23 -5.55 7.64 21.04
CA VAL A 23 -4.13 7.76 21.36
C VAL A 23 -3.81 9.25 21.50
N GLN A 24 -3.25 9.67 22.63
CA GLN A 24 -2.91 11.09 22.85
C GLN A 24 -1.91 11.57 21.79
N GLY A 25 -2.36 12.50 20.93
CA GLY A 25 -1.53 13.17 19.92
C GLY A 25 -1.78 12.74 18.47
N SER A 26 -2.48 11.63 18.21
CA SER A 26 -2.54 10.99 16.88
C SER A 26 -3.95 10.89 16.24
N GLY A 27 -5.00 11.42 16.88
CA GLY A 27 -6.37 11.24 16.40
C GLY A 27 -6.94 9.84 16.71
N THR A 28 -8.03 9.46 16.04
CA THR A 28 -8.62 8.11 16.12
C THR A 28 -7.85 7.15 15.24
N VAL A 29 -7.54 5.95 15.73
CA VAL A 29 -6.86 4.89 14.97
C VAL A 29 -7.80 3.70 14.76
N SER A 30 -7.72 3.03 13.61
CA SER A 30 -8.48 1.80 13.36
C SER A 30 -8.06 0.69 14.32
N HIS A 31 -9.00 -0.19 14.67
CA HIS A 31 -8.74 -1.34 15.54
C HIS A 31 -9.24 -2.62 14.87
N TYR A 32 -8.46 -3.68 14.96
CA TYR A 32 -8.84 -5.00 14.44
C TYR A 32 -8.39 -6.12 15.39
N SER A 33 -9.24 -7.13 15.58
CA SER A 33 -8.91 -8.29 16.41
C SER A 33 -8.52 -9.46 15.50
N VAL A 34 -7.22 -9.78 15.50
CA VAL A 34 -6.64 -10.87 14.69
C VAL A 34 -6.90 -12.17 15.42
N GLN A 35 -7.89 -12.92 14.94
CA GLN A 35 -8.23 -14.22 15.51
C GLN A 35 -7.22 -15.28 15.06
N ARG A 36 -7.03 -16.29 15.89
CA ARG A 36 -6.27 -17.46 15.44
C ARG A 36 -7.04 -18.17 14.33
N ALA A 37 -6.34 -18.67 13.31
CA ALA A 37 -6.93 -19.38 12.19
C ALA A 37 -7.68 -20.63 12.69
N ALA A 38 -8.95 -20.77 12.27
CA ALA A 38 -9.83 -21.86 12.70
C ALA A 38 -9.54 -23.19 11.99
N SER A 39 -8.81 -23.13 10.88
CA SER A 39 -8.30 -24.24 10.08
C SER A 39 -6.96 -23.83 9.45
N SER A 40 -6.24 -24.77 8.85
CA SER A 40 -5.08 -24.44 8.01
C SER A 40 -5.50 -23.55 6.85
N ILE A 41 -4.58 -22.68 6.42
CA ILE A 41 -4.70 -21.82 5.24
C ILE A 41 -3.70 -22.33 4.19
N SER A 42 -4.16 -22.50 2.96
CA SER A 42 -3.33 -22.85 1.82
C SER A 42 -3.15 -21.60 0.98
N VAL A 43 -1.96 -20.98 1.03
CA VAL A 43 -1.70 -19.74 0.27
C VAL A 43 -1.70 -20.04 -1.23
N ASP A 44 -2.85 -19.89 -1.87
CA ASP A 44 -3.09 -20.12 -3.30
C ASP A 44 -3.85 -18.98 -4.00
N GLY A 45 -4.21 -17.94 -3.24
CA GLY A 45 -4.85 -16.73 -3.73
C GLY A 45 -6.37 -16.79 -3.65
N HIS A 46 -6.95 -17.94 -3.32
CA HIS A 46 -8.39 -18.10 -3.10
C HIS A 46 -8.73 -17.95 -1.61
N LEU A 47 -9.68 -17.08 -1.29
CA LEU A 47 -10.11 -16.87 0.11
C LEU A 47 -11.28 -17.78 0.47
N ASP A 48 -11.22 -19.05 0.09
CA ASP A 48 -12.33 -20.01 0.24
C ASP A 48 -12.19 -20.96 1.44
N GLU A 49 -11.10 -20.87 2.19
CA GLU A 49 -10.97 -21.62 3.43
C GLU A 49 -11.92 -21.14 4.51
N TYR A 50 -12.37 -22.11 5.31
CA TYR A 50 -13.21 -21.86 6.49
C TYR A 50 -12.60 -20.84 7.47
N ALA A 51 -11.27 -20.77 7.55
CA ALA A 51 -10.59 -19.76 8.35
C ALA A 51 -10.90 -18.33 7.84
N TRP A 52 -10.80 -18.09 6.52
CA TRP A 52 -11.09 -16.80 5.91
C TRP A 52 -12.57 -16.44 5.94
N GLU A 53 -13.46 -17.40 5.71
CA GLU A 53 -14.91 -17.19 5.82
C GLU A 53 -15.30 -16.66 7.21
N ARG A 54 -14.62 -17.14 8.25
CA ARG A 54 -14.86 -16.73 9.65
C ARG A 54 -14.13 -15.47 10.09
N ALA A 55 -13.08 -15.08 9.39
CA ALA A 55 -12.32 -13.90 9.74
C ALA A 55 -13.17 -12.63 9.57
N THR A 56 -13.06 -11.73 10.55
CA THR A 56 -13.65 -10.40 10.47
C THR A 56 -13.09 -9.69 9.23
N GLN A 57 -13.96 -9.05 8.45
CA GLN A 57 -13.54 -8.32 7.26
C GLN A 57 -13.37 -6.84 7.56
N ILE A 58 -12.26 -6.27 7.10
CA ILE A 58 -12.06 -4.84 6.96
C ILE A 58 -12.76 -4.42 5.66
N ASN A 59 -13.81 -3.60 5.79
CA ASN A 59 -14.60 -3.16 4.64
C ASN A 59 -14.25 -1.76 4.14
N GLN A 60 -13.67 -0.93 5.00
CA GLN A 60 -13.46 0.49 4.72
C GLN A 60 -11.98 0.77 4.61
N PHE A 61 -11.59 1.18 3.41
CA PHE A 61 -10.35 1.89 3.13
C PHE A 61 -10.70 3.34 2.80
N GLU A 62 -9.83 4.27 3.16
CA GLU A 62 -10.02 5.71 2.98
C GLU A 62 -8.94 6.29 2.07
N ARG A 63 -9.30 7.23 1.18
CA ARG A 63 -8.36 7.94 0.31
C ARG A 63 -7.50 8.91 1.12
N ILE A 64 -6.18 8.75 1.04
CA ILE A 64 -5.23 9.53 1.85
C ILE A 64 -4.38 10.54 1.07
N LEU A 65 -4.32 10.43 -0.25
CA LEU A 65 -3.61 11.37 -1.12
C LEU A 65 -4.43 11.66 -2.37
N ASN A 66 -4.10 12.80 -2.99
CA ASN A 66 -4.80 13.35 -4.14
C ASN A 66 -6.30 13.53 -3.82
N ASN A 67 -7.13 13.93 -4.78
CA ASN A 67 -8.52 14.33 -4.51
C ASN A 67 -9.24 13.35 -3.53
N TYR A 68 -9.80 13.89 -2.43
CA TYR A 68 -10.28 13.13 -1.27
C TYR A 68 -11.72 12.64 -1.42
N ASP A 69 -12.06 12.21 -2.62
CA ASP A 69 -13.35 11.64 -2.93
C ASP A 69 -13.51 10.23 -2.32
N ALA A 70 -14.68 9.62 -2.49
CA ALA A 70 -14.87 8.24 -2.10
C ALA A 70 -13.93 7.31 -2.90
N VAL A 71 -13.50 6.21 -2.28
CA VAL A 71 -12.84 5.10 -2.97
C VAL A 71 -13.78 4.57 -4.05
N GLU A 72 -13.35 4.59 -5.30
CA GLU A 72 -14.19 4.16 -6.42
C GLU A 72 -14.21 2.64 -6.55
N TRP A 73 -13.05 2.00 -6.38
CA TRP A 73 -12.89 0.56 -6.46
C TRP A 73 -12.56 -0.01 -5.08
N PRO A 74 -13.55 -0.65 -4.41
CA PRO A 74 -13.39 -1.07 -3.03
C PRO A 74 -12.28 -2.11 -2.86
N THR A 75 -11.50 -1.92 -1.80
CA THR A 75 -10.59 -2.94 -1.28
C THR A 75 -11.12 -3.44 0.06
N HIS A 76 -11.01 -4.75 0.27
CA HIS A 76 -11.27 -5.38 1.56
C HIS A 76 -10.04 -6.14 2.00
N ALA A 77 -9.90 -6.29 3.32
CA ALA A 77 -8.81 -7.06 3.89
C ALA A 77 -9.26 -7.93 5.07
N LYS A 78 -8.50 -8.98 5.32
CA LYS A 78 -8.65 -9.87 6.48
C LYS A 78 -7.27 -10.16 7.04
N MET A 79 -7.21 -10.39 8.34
CA MET A 79 -6.00 -10.85 9.02
C MET A 79 -6.30 -12.00 9.97
N LEU A 80 -5.41 -12.98 10.00
CA LEU A 80 -5.45 -14.16 10.86
C LEU A 80 -4.03 -14.50 11.34
N TRP A 81 -3.91 -15.37 12.33
CA TRP A 81 -2.60 -15.88 12.76
C TRP A 81 -2.64 -17.34 13.18
N ASP A 82 -1.49 -18.02 13.15
CA ASP A 82 -1.31 -19.31 13.81
C ASP A 82 0.09 -19.43 14.47
N ASP A 83 0.51 -20.65 14.80
CA ASP A 83 1.80 -20.86 15.47
C ASP A 83 3.02 -20.58 14.58
N GLU A 84 2.86 -20.52 13.26
CA GLU A 84 3.93 -20.38 12.27
C GLU A 84 3.87 -19.05 11.51
N TYR A 85 2.68 -18.55 11.19
CA TYR A 85 2.50 -17.40 10.30
C TYR A 85 1.57 -16.32 10.83
N PHE A 86 1.85 -15.09 10.39
CA PHE A 86 0.91 -13.99 10.33
C PHE A 86 0.30 -13.93 8.92
N TYR A 87 -1.02 -14.05 8.81
CA TYR A 87 -1.71 -14.07 7.53
C TYR A 87 -2.44 -12.76 7.23
N PHE A 88 -2.35 -12.35 5.98
CA PHE A 88 -3.12 -11.25 5.41
C PHE A 88 -3.83 -11.75 4.16
N ALA A 89 -5.01 -11.22 3.89
CA ALA A 89 -5.67 -11.42 2.62
C ALA A 89 -6.31 -10.11 2.18
N PHE A 90 -6.25 -9.84 0.87
CA PHE A 90 -6.92 -8.70 0.25
C PHE A 90 -7.85 -9.18 -0.86
N THR A 91 -8.94 -8.44 -1.07
CA THR A 91 -9.74 -8.51 -2.30
C THR A 91 -9.87 -7.09 -2.84
N CYS A 92 -9.43 -6.89 -4.07
CA CYS A 92 -9.37 -5.59 -4.73
C CYS A 92 -10.30 -5.65 -5.94
N ALA A 93 -11.36 -4.84 -5.93
CA ALA A 93 -12.08 -4.56 -7.17
C ALA A 93 -11.16 -3.73 -8.08
N ASP A 94 -11.12 -4.10 -9.36
CA ASP A 94 -10.28 -3.43 -10.36
C ASP A 94 -10.84 -3.79 -11.75
N GLU A 95 -11.05 -2.79 -12.61
CA GLU A 95 -11.61 -3.01 -13.96
C GLU A 95 -10.52 -3.08 -15.04
N ASP A 96 -9.27 -2.73 -14.74
CA ASP A 96 -8.12 -2.74 -15.67
C ASP A 96 -6.85 -3.10 -14.90
N MET A 97 -6.70 -4.37 -14.51
CA MET A 97 -5.55 -4.79 -13.69
C MET A 97 -4.26 -4.73 -14.51
N TRP A 98 -3.19 -4.18 -13.95
CA TRP A 98 -1.90 -4.17 -14.62
C TRP A 98 -0.68 -4.17 -13.71
N ALA A 99 0.43 -4.67 -14.25
CA ALA A 99 1.77 -4.56 -13.68
C ALA A 99 2.80 -4.58 -14.81
N ILE A 100 3.79 -3.69 -14.78
CA ILE A 100 4.93 -3.69 -15.72
C ILE A 100 6.12 -4.40 -15.07
N TYR A 101 6.29 -4.25 -13.76
CA TYR A 101 7.36 -4.86 -13.00
C TYR A 101 7.11 -6.34 -12.70
N ASP A 102 8.11 -7.17 -12.98
CA ASP A 102 8.01 -8.63 -12.92
C ASP A 102 9.19 -9.29 -12.19
N GLN A 103 10.11 -8.49 -11.63
CA GLN A 103 11.20 -8.97 -10.79
C GLN A 103 10.94 -8.64 -9.32
N GLU A 104 11.43 -9.51 -8.45
CA GLU A 104 11.53 -9.24 -7.02
C GLU A 104 12.33 -7.94 -6.80
N ASP A 105 11.90 -7.13 -5.83
CA ASP A 105 12.47 -5.84 -5.46
C ASP A 105 12.35 -4.71 -6.50
N ASP A 106 11.52 -4.91 -7.54
CA ASP A 106 11.10 -3.83 -8.40
C ASP A 106 10.28 -2.78 -7.62
N LYS A 107 10.16 -1.57 -8.19
CA LYS A 107 9.54 -0.39 -7.56
C LYS A 107 8.01 -0.45 -7.61
N LEU A 108 7.40 -1.43 -6.95
CA LEU A 108 5.96 -1.71 -7.03
C LEU A 108 5.09 -0.53 -6.57
N TRP A 109 5.59 0.36 -5.68
CA TRP A 109 4.94 1.61 -5.29
C TRP A 109 4.63 2.57 -6.47
N GLU A 110 5.22 2.36 -7.66
CA GLU A 110 4.90 3.13 -8.87
C GLU A 110 3.72 2.55 -9.67
N GLU A 111 3.20 1.39 -9.28
CA GLU A 111 2.21 0.60 -10.01
C GLU A 111 1.00 0.27 -9.12
N GLU A 112 0.23 -0.74 -9.53
CA GLU A 112 -0.87 -1.30 -8.75
C GLU A 112 -0.35 -2.30 -7.74
N VAL A 113 -0.65 -2.04 -6.47
CA VAL A 113 -0.13 -2.86 -5.39
C VAL A 113 -1.05 -2.85 -4.17
N VAL A 114 -0.99 -3.89 -3.35
CA VAL A 114 -1.41 -3.83 -1.94
C VAL A 114 -0.19 -3.85 -1.05
N GLU A 115 -0.25 -3.15 0.07
CA GLU A 115 0.90 -2.98 0.96
C GLU A 115 0.52 -3.33 2.41
N VAL A 116 1.45 -3.96 3.11
CA VAL A 116 1.36 -4.31 4.53
C VAL A 116 2.53 -3.66 5.26
N PHE A 117 2.21 -2.82 6.24
CA PHE A 117 3.21 -2.15 7.07
C PHE A 117 3.09 -2.62 8.51
N ILE A 118 4.17 -3.11 9.14
CA ILE A 118 4.14 -3.70 10.48
C ILE A 118 5.17 -3.07 11.40
N ASP A 119 4.70 -2.47 12.50
CA ASP A 119 5.47 -1.91 13.61
C ASP A 119 5.06 -2.64 14.92
N PRO A 120 5.73 -3.76 15.26
CA PRO A 120 5.32 -4.59 16.39
C PRO A 120 5.38 -3.89 17.75
N ASP A 121 6.38 -3.05 18.00
CA ASP A 121 6.54 -2.34 19.29
C ASP A 121 5.80 -0.99 19.34
N GLY A 122 5.42 -0.47 18.17
CA GLY A 122 4.59 0.71 18.02
C GLY A 122 5.30 2.02 18.28
N ASP A 123 6.64 2.04 18.27
CA ASP A 123 7.42 3.24 18.56
C ASP A 123 7.51 4.21 17.37
N GLY A 124 7.13 3.75 16.18
CA GLY A 124 7.09 4.49 14.95
C GLY A 124 8.46 4.91 14.38
N ARG A 125 9.53 4.21 14.75
CA ARG A 125 10.89 4.54 14.30
C ARG A 125 11.40 3.59 13.23
N ASN A 126 10.91 2.36 13.24
CA ASN A 126 11.24 1.31 12.30
C ASN A 126 9.99 0.45 12.05
N TYR A 127 9.91 -0.17 10.88
CA TYR A 127 8.83 -1.08 10.54
C TYR A 127 9.20 -1.91 9.31
N LEU A 128 8.48 -3.01 9.15
CA LEU A 128 8.44 -3.80 7.92
C LEU A 128 7.46 -3.18 6.94
N GLU A 129 7.79 -3.19 5.67
CA GLU A 129 6.93 -2.89 4.54
C GLU A 129 6.99 -4.07 3.56
N LEU A 130 5.83 -4.51 3.09
CA LEU A 130 5.68 -5.60 2.12
C LEU A 130 4.65 -5.17 1.09
N GLU A 131 4.99 -5.28 -0.18
CA GLU A 131 4.10 -4.95 -1.28
C GLU A 131 3.91 -6.16 -2.20
N VAL A 132 2.68 -6.37 -2.70
CA VAL A 132 2.35 -7.45 -3.63
C VAL A 132 1.50 -6.93 -4.79
N SER A 133 1.93 -7.16 -6.02
CA SER A 133 1.24 -6.73 -7.24
C SER A 133 0.16 -7.73 -7.69
N PRO A 134 -0.74 -7.35 -8.62
CA PRO A 134 -1.69 -8.28 -9.25
C PRO A 134 -1.05 -9.46 -10.01
N THR A 135 0.24 -9.39 -10.35
CA THR A 135 1.00 -10.50 -10.97
C THR A 135 1.75 -11.35 -9.95
N ASN A 136 1.52 -11.13 -8.66
CA ASN A 136 2.25 -11.76 -7.55
C ASN A 136 3.75 -11.43 -7.54
N THR A 137 4.14 -10.28 -8.10
CA THR A 137 5.47 -9.68 -7.90
C THR A 137 5.51 -9.12 -6.48
N VAL A 138 6.66 -9.23 -5.81
CA VAL A 138 6.82 -8.84 -4.40
C VAL A 138 8.02 -7.91 -4.25
N VAL A 139 7.89 -6.96 -3.35
CA VAL A 139 9.04 -6.28 -2.72
C VAL A 139 8.79 -6.21 -1.22
N ASP A 140 9.81 -6.52 -0.44
CA ASP A 140 9.84 -6.29 1.00
C ASP A 140 10.98 -5.34 1.37
N LEU A 141 10.71 -4.54 2.39
CA LEU A 141 11.65 -3.54 2.86
C LEU A 141 11.68 -3.53 4.38
N LEU A 142 12.88 -3.43 4.92
CA LEU A 142 13.06 -3.05 6.30
C LEU A 142 13.36 -1.55 6.39
N ILE A 143 12.45 -0.81 7.03
CA ILE A 143 12.63 0.60 7.33
C ILE A 143 13.31 0.71 8.70
N TYR A 144 14.61 1.02 8.73
CA TYR A 144 15.39 1.08 9.97
C TYR A 144 15.29 2.42 10.69
N SER A 145 14.90 3.48 9.99
CA SER A 145 14.80 4.83 10.52
C SER A 145 13.80 5.64 9.71
N VAL A 146 12.79 6.19 10.38
CA VAL A 146 11.87 7.19 9.81
C VAL A 146 12.41 8.60 10.03
N GLU A 147 12.95 8.86 11.22
CA GLU A 147 13.48 10.15 11.66
C GLU A 147 14.78 9.91 12.44
N PRO A 148 15.81 10.78 12.32
CA PRO A 148 15.83 12.05 11.59
C PRO A 148 16.09 11.94 10.08
N GLU A 149 16.44 10.75 9.60
CA GLU A 149 16.68 10.46 8.19
C GLU A 149 15.94 9.17 7.84
N PHE A 150 15.23 9.18 6.72
CA PHE A 150 14.58 8.00 6.19
C PHE A 150 15.63 7.02 5.65
N ARG A 151 15.67 5.80 6.22
CA ARG A 151 16.58 4.74 5.78
C ARG A 151 15.83 3.43 5.66
N SER A 152 15.87 2.85 4.46
CA SER A 152 15.31 1.55 4.12
C SER A 152 16.38 0.63 3.53
N SER A 153 16.12 -0.68 3.52
CA SER A 153 16.84 -1.64 2.68
C SER A 153 15.83 -2.53 1.98
N VAL A 154 15.99 -2.62 0.67
CA VAL A 154 15.36 -3.61 -0.21
C VAL A 154 16.22 -4.88 -0.32
N ASP A 155 17.42 -4.92 0.30
CA ASP A 155 18.27 -6.12 0.32
C ASP A 155 17.94 -7.04 1.51
N TRP A 156 16.93 -6.66 2.31
CA TRP A 156 16.45 -7.44 3.45
C TRP A 156 15.20 -8.18 3.03
N ASP A 157 15.17 -9.50 3.29
CA ASP A 157 14.10 -10.37 2.82
C ASP A 157 13.31 -10.97 3.99
N ILE A 158 12.00 -11.15 3.80
CA ILE A 158 11.14 -11.98 4.65
C ILE A 158 11.41 -13.45 4.31
N GLU A 159 12.40 -14.04 4.98
CA GLU A 159 12.75 -15.45 4.74
C GLU A 159 11.54 -16.38 4.97
N GLY A 160 11.14 -17.10 3.92
CA GLY A 160 10.02 -18.04 3.95
C GLY A 160 8.65 -17.43 3.73
N LEU A 161 8.58 -16.17 3.26
CA LEU A 161 7.35 -15.53 2.79
C LEU A 161 6.61 -16.43 1.79
N LYS A 162 5.28 -16.46 1.91
CA LYS A 162 4.41 -17.08 0.92
C LYS A 162 3.39 -16.05 0.46
N THR A 163 3.27 -15.90 -0.86
CA THR A 163 2.26 -15.07 -1.50
C THR A 163 1.63 -15.83 -2.66
N ALA A 164 0.33 -15.62 -2.86
CA ALA A 164 -0.36 -16.10 -4.04
C ALA A 164 -1.49 -15.14 -4.40
N VAL A 165 -1.62 -14.89 -5.70
CA VAL A 165 -2.65 -14.01 -6.29
C VAL A 165 -3.58 -14.83 -7.17
N GLN A 166 -4.88 -14.60 -7.00
CA GLN A 166 -5.90 -15.03 -7.93
C GLN A 166 -6.50 -13.82 -8.63
N THR A 167 -6.46 -13.81 -9.96
CA THR A 167 -7.07 -12.76 -10.79
C THR A 167 -8.44 -13.18 -11.31
N TYR A 168 -9.37 -12.24 -11.42
CA TYR A 168 -10.70 -12.45 -11.97
C TYR A 168 -10.87 -11.60 -13.22
N GLY A 169 -10.04 -11.88 -14.21
CA GLY A 169 -9.83 -11.02 -15.36
C GLY A 169 -8.52 -11.33 -16.10
N THR A 170 -8.05 -10.38 -16.91
CA THR A 170 -6.85 -10.52 -17.74
C THR A 170 -5.87 -9.37 -17.47
N VAL A 171 -4.90 -9.62 -16.58
CA VAL A 171 -3.88 -8.62 -16.26
C VAL A 171 -3.13 -8.17 -17.51
N ASN A 172 -2.91 -6.86 -17.64
CA ASN A 172 -2.24 -6.18 -18.75
C ASN A 172 -3.01 -6.19 -20.09
N ASP A 173 -4.32 -6.48 -20.09
CA ASP A 173 -5.19 -6.39 -21.27
C ASP A 173 -6.34 -5.39 -21.05
N ASN A 174 -6.10 -4.12 -21.38
CA ASN A 174 -7.12 -3.08 -21.25
C ASN A 174 -8.23 -3.12 -22.34
N SER A 175 -8.35 -4.22 -23.08
CA SER A 175 -9.41 -4.42 -24.08
C SER A 175 -10.66 -5.09 -23.51
N ASP A 176 -10.56 -5.73 -22.34
CA ASP A 176 -11.68 -6.26 -21.58
C ASP A 176 -11.96 -5.41 -20.33
N ARG A 177 -12.74 -5.98 -19.40
CA ARG A 177 -13.10 -5.35 -18.13
C ARG A 177 -13.03 -6.42 -17.06
N ASP A 178 -12.14 -6.20 -16.11
CA ASP A 178 -11.86 -7.13 -15.03
C ASP A 178 -12.86 -7.00 -13.89
N LEU A 179 -12.90 -8.03 -13.03
CA LEU A 179 -13.60 -7.97 -11.75
C LEU A 179 -12.64 -7.63 -10.59
N GLY A 180 -11.34 -7.74 -10.83
CA GLY A 180 -10.28 -7.50 -9.86
C GLY A 180 -9.53 -8.76 -9.45
N TRP A 181 -8.92 -8.74 -8.27
CA TRP A 181 -8.01 -9.80 -7.81
C TRP A 181 -8.07 -9.99 -6.30
N SER A 182 -7.59 -11.13 -5.86
CA SER A 182 -7.35 -11.43 -4.46
C SER A 182 -5.92 -11.89 -4.24
N VAL A 183 -5.40 -11.62 -3.05
CA VAL A 183 -4.08 -12.08 -2.63
C VAL A 183 -4.14 -12.64 -1.23
N GLU A 184 -3.39 -13.70 -1.02
CA GLU A 184 -3.06 -14.24 0.29
C GLU A 184 -1.57 -14.08 0.56
N ILE A 185 -1.24 -13.72 1.79
CA ILE A 185 0.12 -13.50 2.26
C ILE A 185 0.27 -14.23 3.59
N ALA A 186 1.35 -15.02 3.73
CA ALA A 186 1.75 -15.63 5.00
C ALA A 186 3.20 -15.25 5.33
N ILE A 187 3.36 -14.43 6.37
CA ILE A 187 4.66 -13.98 6.88
C ILE A 187 5.07 -14.90 8.04
N PRO A 188 6.17 -15.64 7.94
CA PRO A 188 6.67 -16.43 9.07
C PRO A 188 7.03 -15.54 10.25
N TRP A 189 6.65 -15.94 11.47
CA TRP A 189 7.08 -15.21 12.67
C TRP A 189 8.60 -15.15 12.80
N SER A 190 9.30 -16.19 12.32
CA SER A 190 10.77 -16.27 12.35
C SER A 190 11.43 -15.16 11.53
N ALA A 191 10.83 -14.75 10.41
CA ALA A 191 11.38 -13.70 9.55
C ALA A 191 11.38 -12.33 10.23
N MET A 192 10.42 -12.07 11.13
CA MET A 192 10.34 -10.81 11.88
C MET A 192 11.09 -10.85 13.22
N ALA A 193 11.32 -12.04 13.77
CA ALA A 193 11.76 -12.24 15.14
C ALA A 193 13.16 -11.70 15.45
N GLU A 194 14.08 -11.72 14.47
CA GLU A 194 15.48 -11.31 14.66
C GLU A 194 15.73 -9.84 14.32
N ASP A 195 15.14 -9.35 13.22
CA ASP A 195 15.45 -8.04 12.66
C ASP A 195 14.50 -6.92 13.09
N ILE A 196 13.30 -7.28 13.59
CA ILE A 196 12.27 -6.30 13.95
C ILE A 196 12.03 -6.34 15.47
N THR A 197 12.16 -5.17 16.10
CA THR A 197 11.96 -5.07 17.55
C THR A 197 10.52 -5.44 17.89
N GLY A 198 10.35 -6.48 18.73
CA GLY A 198 9.03 -6.99 19.10
C GLY A 198 8.37 -7.91 18.05
N GLY A 199 9.04 -8.21 16.93
CA GLY A 199 8.52 -9.05 15.84
C GLY A 199 8.40 -10.55 16.16
N GLN A 200 8.73 -10.95 17.39
CA GLN A 200 8.50 -12.31 17.90
C GLN A 200 7.01 -12.65 17.90
N ARG A 201 6.65 -13.92 17.67
CA ARG A 201 5.24 -14.35 17.66
C ARG A 201 4.47 -13.83 18.90
N PRO A 202 3.36 -13.10 18.69
CA PRO A 202 2.61 -12.49 19.79
C PRO A 202 1.89 -13.55 20.63
N THR A 203 1.68 -13.23 21.91
CA THR A 203 0.76 -13.98 22.77
C THR A 203 -0.65 -13.41 22.67
N PRO A 204 -1.71 -14.20 22.89
CA PRO A 204 -3.06 -13.65 22.97
C PRO A 204 -3.14 -12.48 23.96
N GLY A 205 -3.70 -11.35 23.51
CA GLY A 205 -3.76 -10.08 24.23
C GLY A 205 -2.67 -9.07 23.84
N THR A 206 -1.63 -9.48 23.09
CA THR A 206 -0.62 -8.56 22.55
C THR A 206 -1.26 -7.59 21.56
N ASN A 207 -0.82 -6.34 21.60
CA ASN A 207 -1.18 -5.32 20.63
C ASN A 207 0.03 -4.96 19.78
N TRP A 208 -0.14 -4.91 18.46
CA TRP A 208 0.84 -4.35 17.52
C TRP A 208 0.25 -3.15 16.78
N ARG A 209 1.13 -2.39 16.14
CA ARG A 209 0.76 -1.31 15.23
C ARG A 209 1.01 -1.78 13.79
N LEU A 210 0.01 -1.68 12.93
CA LEU A 210 0.20 -1.95 11.49
C LEU A 210 -0.73 -1.12 10.62
N ASN A 211 -0.46 -1.03 9.33
CA ASN A 211 -1.41 -0.48 8.37
C ASN A 211 -1.45 -1.31 7.09
N LEU A 212 -2.55 -1.15 6.35
CA LEU A 212 -2.79 -1.81 5.08
C LEU A 212 -3.09 -0.73 4.05
N TYR A 213 -2.50 -0.85 2.86
CA TYR A 213 -2.71 0.09 1.77
C TYR A 213 -3.08 -0.60 0.47
N ARG A 214 -3.68 0.19 -0.43
CA ARG A 214 -3.89 -0.11 -1.84
C ARG A 214 -3.48 1.12 -2.63
N ILE A 215 -2.63 0.94 -3.64
CA ILE A 215 -2.39 1.94 -4.68
C ILE A 215 -3.11 1.49 -5.93
N GLU A 216 -4.16 2.22 -6.30
CA GLU A 216 -4.95 1.99 -7.51
C GLU A 216 -4.55 3.01 -8.59
N ARG A 217 -4.11 2.55 -9.77
CA ARG A 217 -3.56 3.38 -10.84
C ARG A 217 -4.50 3.41 -12.05
N LYS A 218 -5.66 4.02 -11.88
CA LYS A 218 -6.74 4.10 -12.89
C LYS A 218 -6.36 4.63 -14.28
N ALA A 219 -5.32 5.46 -14.37
CA ALA A 219 -4.84 5.95 -15.66
C ALA A 219 -4.32 4.81 -16.56
N GLY A 220 -4.02 3.66 -15.97
CA GLY A 220 -3.71 2.42 -16.64
C GLY A 220 -2.26 2.31 -17.11
N ARG A 221 -1.89 1.09 -17.48
CA ARG A 221 -0.55 0.71 -17.93
C ARG A 221 0.00 1.58 -19.06
N GLN A 222 -0.83 1.92 -20.05
CA GLN A 222 -0.39 2.69 -21.22
C GLN A 222 0.05 4.11 -20.85
N ALA A 223 -0.66 4.75 -19.91
CA ALA A 223 -0.28 6.07 -19.42
C ALA A 223 1.06 6.00 -18.67
N LYS A 224 1.25 4.98 -17.82
CA LYS A 224 2.51 4.75 -17.10
C LYS A 224 3.68 4.48 -18.05
N MET A 225 3.52 3.60 -19.04
CA MET A 225 4.57 3.33 -20.04
C MET A 225 4.97 4.60 -20.81
N ARG A 226 3.98 5.42 -21.20
CA ARG A 226 4.25 6.70 -21.86
C ARG A 226 5.04 7.66 -20.96
N ILE A 227 4.69 7.74 -19.67
CA ILE A 227 5.42 8.55 -18.69
C ILE A 227 6.86 8.05 -18.55
N ASN A 228 7.07 6.73 -18.53
CA ASN A 228 8.41 6.15 -18.46
C ASN A 228 9.26 6.54 -19.68
N GLU A 229 8.71 6.43 -20.90
CA GLU A 229 9.38 6.89 -22.13
C GLU A 229 9.69 8.40 -22.10
N MET A 230 8.75 9.22 -21.63
CA MET A 230 8.94 10.66 -21.50
C MET A 230 10.01 11.01 -20.45
N ASN A 231 10.10 10.25 -19.36
CA ASN A 231 11.14 10.42 -18.34
C ASN A 231 12.54 10.08 -18.88
N GLU A 232 12.67 9.02 -19.66
CA GLU A 232 13.92 8.68 -20.35
C GLU A 232 14.33 9.80 -21.31
N ALA A 233 13.40 10.26 -22.16
CA ALA A 233 13.64 11.37 -23.09
C ALA A 233 14.00 12.67 -22.35
N ALA A 234 13.40 12.91 -21.17
CA ALA A 234 13.66 14.11 -20.38
C ALA A 234 15.11 14.20 -19.86
N GLN A 235 15.82 13.09 -19.68
CA GLN A 235 17.25 13.12 -19.35
C GLN A 235 18.05 13.79 -20.46
N SER A 236 17.86 13.32 -21.70
CA SER A 236 18.52 13.91 -22.88
C SER A 236 18.06 15.35 -23.14
N THR A 237 16.80 15.67 -22.86
CA THR A 237 16.23 17.01 -22.99
C THR A 237 16.89 17.99 -22.01
N ARG A 238 17.07 17.59 -20.74
CA ARG A 238 17.76 18.42 -19.73
C ARG A 238 19.21 18.65 -20.12
N GLN A 239 19.93 17.61 -20.56
CA GLN A 239 21.29 17.76 -21.05
C GLN A 239 21.37 18.72 -22.25
N ALA A 240 20.43 18.63 -23.20
CA ALA A 240 20.39 19.53 -24.36
C ALA A 240 20.12 21.00 -23.96
N ILE A 241 19.34 21.23 -22.90
CA ILE A 241 19.14 22.58 -22.35
C ILE A 241 20.46 23.09 -21.74
N ASP A 242 21.14 22.26 -20.95
CA ASP A 242 22.43 22.62 -20.34
C ASP A 242 23.48 22.93 -21.41
N ASP A 243 23.61 22.06 -22.43
CA ASP A 243 24.51 22.24 -23.56
C ASP A 243 24.18 23.52 -24.34
N LEU A 244 22.90 23.82 -24.57
CA LEU A 244 22.47 25.03 -25.27
C LEU A 244 22.94 26.29 -24.52
N TRP A 245 22.81 26.29 -23.19
CA TRP A 245 23.28 27.41 -22.37
C TRP A 245 24.80 27.53 -22.37
N GLU A 246 25.52 26.42 -22.21
CA GLU A 246 26.99 26.39 -22.23
C GLU A 246 27.59 26.88 -23.56
N HIS A 247 26.93 26.59 -24.67
CA HIS A 247 27.38 26.97 -26.01
C HIS A 247 26.78 28.29 -26.50
N SER A 248 26.00 28.97 -25.66
CA SER A 248 25.48 30.31 -25.95
C SER A 248 26.39 31.38 -25.35
N ASP A 249 26.43 32.56 -25.98
CA ASP A 249 27.07 33.76 -25.40
C ASP A 249 26.22 34.39 -24.27
N ALA A 250 25.10 33.77 -23.90
CA ALA A 250 24.14 34.27 -22.92
C ALA A 250 24.30 33.59 -21.56
N GLN A 251 23.95 34.30 -20.48
CA GLN A 251 23.90 33.68 -19.15
C GLN A 251 22.63 32.80 -19.03
N PRO A 252 22.69 31.66 -18.30
CA PRO A 252 21.52 30.84 -18.03
C PRO A 252 20.34 31.66 -17.51
N GLY A 253 19.19 31.54 -18.17
CA GLY A 253 17.96 32.28 -17.86
C GLY A 253 17.77 33.59 -18.61
N GLU A 254 18.80 34.14 -19.27
CA GLU A 254 18.70 35.35 -20.10
C GLU A 254 18.18 35.04 -21.51
N ARG A 255 16.94 34.53 -21.61
CA ARG A 255 16.35 34.04 -22.88
C ARG A 255 16.43 35.04 -24.03
N SER A 256 16.24 36.33 -23.76
CA SER A 256 16.28 37.39 -24.78
C SER A 256 17.67 37.59 -25.41
N ALA A 257 18.74 37.13 -24.75
CA ALA A 257 20.11 37.22 -25.23
C ALA A 257 20.49 36.04 -26.17
N LEU A 258 19.67 34.99 -26.23
CA LEU A 258 19.87 33.87 -27.16
C LEU A 258 19.54 34.26 -28.61
N SER A 259 20.17 33.58 -29.56
CA SER A 259 19.79 33.68 -30.98
C SER A 259 18.33 33.22 -31.19
N PRO A 260 17.61 33.68 -32.23
CA PRO A 260 16.24 33.22 -32.50
C PRO A 260 16.14 31.70 -32.66
N GLN A 261 17.16 31.06 -33.21
CA GLN A 261 17.22 29.60 -33.32
C GLN A 261 17.35 28.92 -31.95
N HIS A 262 18.22 29.42 -31.08
CA HIS A 262 18.37 28.90 -29.71
C HIS A 262 17.11 29.16 -28.88
N GLN A 263 16.43 30.30 -29.05
CA GLN A 263 15.16 30.58 -28.38
C GLN A 263 14.09 29.56 -28.78
N ASN A 264 13.96 29.25 -30.08
CA ASN A 264 13.01 28.25 -30.56
C ASN A 264 13.35 26.84 -30.02
N THR A 265 14.63 26.47 -30.07
CA THR A 265 15.11 25.16 -29.58
C THR A 265 14.84 25.01 -28.08
N LEU A 266 15.18 26.03 -27.29
CA LEU A 266 14.91 26.05 -25.84
C LEU A 266 13.41 25.93 -25.56
N ALA A 267 12.56 26.65 -26.30
CA ALA A 267 11.12 26.58 -26.13
C ALA A 267 10.54 25.18 -26.43
N GLU A 268 11.06 24.48 -27.45
CA GLU A 268 10.67 23.10 -27.77
C GLU A 268 11.08 22.12 -26.67
N LEU A 269 12.32 22.22 -26.17
CA LEU A 269 12.83 21.37 -25.10
C LEU A 269 12.04 21.57 -23.79
N GLU A 270 11.76 22.82 -23.42
CA GLU A 270 10.96 23.13 -22.24
C GLU A 270 9.50 22.71 -22.39
N ALA A 271 8.92 22.82 -23.59
CA ALA A 271 7.58 22.31 -23.85
C ALA A 271 7.50 20.78 -23.67
N ALA A 272 8.56 20.04 -24.02
CA ALA A 272 8.64 18.59 -23.76
C ALA A 272 8.68 18.28 -22.25
N LEU A 273 9.49 19.02 -21.48
CA LEU A 273 9.52 18.88 -20.01
C LEU A 273 8.19 19.27 -19.35
N GLN A 274 7.52 20.31 -19.86
CA GLN A 274 6.20 20.71 -19.39
C GLN A 274 5.15 19.63 -19.71
N ALA A 275 5.21 19.02 -20.89
CA ALA A 275 4.31 17.92 -21.24
C ALA A 275 4.47 16.73 -20.30
N LEU A 276 5.71 16.38 -19.94
CA LEU A 276 5.99 15.35 -18.92
C LEU A 276 5.43 15.74 -17.56
N SER A 277 5.63 16.99 -17.12
CA SER A 277 5.07 17.49 -15.86
C SER A 277 3.54 17.33 -15.82
N ASN A 278 2.85 17.72 -16.90
CA ASN A 278 1.40 17.61 -16.99
C ASN A 278 0.93 16.15 -17.00
N ALA A 279 1.66 15.25 -17.69
CA ALA A 279 1.35 13.83 -17.71
C ALA A 279 1.47 13.19 -16.31
N ASN A 280 2.52 13.55 -15.56
CA ASN A 280 2.69 13.11 -14.17
C ASN A 280 1.59 13.65 -13.24
N GLU A 281 1.21 14.92 -13.39
CA GLU A 281 0.14 15.54 -12.61
C GLU A 281 -1.18 14.82 -12.84
N GLN A 282 -1.57 14.61 -14.10
CA GLN A 282 -2.77 13.87 -14.46
C GLN A 282 -2.76 12.44 -13.91
N TYR A 283 -1.65 11.71 -14.09
CA TYR A 283 -1.50 10.34 -13.58
C TYR A 283 -1.64 10.29 -12.05
N SER A 284 -1.09 11.28 -11.35
CA SER A 284 -1.23 11.42 -9.90
C SER A 284 -2.70 11.67 -9.51
N GLU A 285 -3.39 12.60 -10.17
CA GLU A 285 -4.80 12.91 -9.90
C GLU A 285 -5.72 11.70 -10.07
N GLU A 286 -5.41 10.83 -11.03
CA GLU A 286 -6.15 9.60 -11.30
C GLU A 286 -5.75 8.42 -10.38
N THR A 287 -4.67 8.54 -9.60
CA THR A 287 -4.26 7.51 -8.64
C THR A 287 -5.10 7.58 -7.36
N GLU A 288 -5.60 6.43 -6.90
CA GLU A 288 -6.18 6.30 -5.56
C GLU A 288 -5.18 5.66 -4.60
N TYR A 289 -4.79 6.43 -3.59
CA TYR A 289 -3.99 5.94 -2.49
C TYR A 289 -4.91 5.69 -1.30
N ASN A 290 -5.10 4.44 -0.94
CA ASN A 290 -6.14 4.00 0.00
C ASN A 290 -5.52 3.34 1.23
N THR A 291 -6.10 3.53 2.42
CA THR A 291 -5.60 2.92 3.66
C THR A 291 -6.69 2.42 4.61
N TRP A 292 -6.38 1.42 5.42
CA TRP A 292 -7.26 0.94 6.51
C TRP A 292 -7.31 1.90 7.72
N SER A 293 -6.22 2.57 8.07
CA SER A 293 -6.15 3.45 9.24
C SER A 293 -5.67 4.86 8.86
N GLU A 294 -6.60 5.77 8.57
CA GLU A 294 -6.29 7.20 8.38
C GLU A 294 -6.09 7.91 9.73
N THR A 295 -5.27 8.96 9.76
CA THR A 295 -5.29 9.94 10.86
C THR A 295 -5.16 11.38 10.33
N PHE A 296 -5.20 12.35 11.24
CA PHE A 296 -5.22 13.80 10.97
C PHE A 296 -4.07 14.33 10.10
N GLN A 297 -2.92 13.64 10.02
CA GLN A 297 -1.83 13.95 9.09
C GLN A 297 -1.75 12.86 8.01
N ARG A 298 -1.83 13.26 6.74
CA ARG A 298 -1.93 12.39 5.55
C ARG A 298 -0.56 12.10 4.94
N GLY A 299 -0.39 10.92 4.31
CA GLY A 299 0.89 10.37 3.81
C GLY A 299 0.97 8.84 3.94
N PHE A 300 2.06 8.19 3.53
CA PHE A 300 2.29 6.73 3.67
C PHE A 300 3.16 6.38 4.89
N HIS A 301 4.34 6.99 4.99
CA HIS A 301 5.36 6.68 5.99
C HIS A 301 5.24 7.50 7.29
N HIS A 302 4.08 7.48 7.94
CA HIS A 302 3.99 7.97 9.34
C HIS A 302 3.42 6.88 10.25
N PRO A 303 4.28 6.05 10.87
CA PRO A 303 3.86 4.88 11.66
C PRO A 303 3.14 5.21 12.97
N ALA A 304 3.26 6.45 13.46
CA ALA A 304 2.41 6.97 14.54
C ALA A 304 0.89 6.79 14.26
N ARG A 305 0.51 6.55 13.00
CA ARG A 305 -0.86 6.44 12.50
C ARG A 305 -1.35 5.03 12.24
N PHE A 306 -0.46 4.05 12.33
CA PHE A 306 -0.81 2.65 12.13
C PHE A 306 -2.01 2.27 13.02
N GLY A 307 -2.90 1.43 12.51
CA GLY A 307 -4.00 0.88 13.30
C GLY A 307 -3.48 0.02 14.44
N VAL A 308 -4.34 -0.29 15.41
CA VAL A 308 -4.05 -1.24 16.48
C VAL A 308 -4.61 -2.60 16.09
N VAL A 309 -3.76 -3.62 16.09
CA VAL A 309 -4.21 -5.00 16.02
C VAL A 309 -4.03 -5.69 17.36
N ASN A 310 -5.07 -6.39 17.80
CA ASN A 310 -5.03 -7.20 19.02
C ASN A 310 -5.09 -8.69 18.64
N PHE A 311 -4.08 -9.46 19.06
CA PHE A 311 -4.03 -10.89 18.81
C PHE A 311 -4.96 -11.62 19.78
N ALA A 312 -5.97 -12.29 19.23
CA ALA A 312 -7.00 -13.02 19.97
C ALA A 312 -6.82 -14.54 19.77
N PRO A 313 -7.27 -15.37 20.73
CA PRO A 313 -7.06 -16.81 20.72
C PRO A 313 -7.71 -17.55 19.55
#